data_AF-T1BLT6-F1
#
_entry.id   AF-T1BLT6-F1
#
_cell.length_a   1.000
_cell.length_b   1.000
_cell.length_c   1.000
_cell.angle_alpha   90.00
_cell.angle_beta   90.00
_cell.angle_gamma   90.00
#
_symmetry.space_group_name_H-M   'P 1'
#
loop_
_entity.id
_entity.type
_entity.pdbx_description
1 polymer ?
#
loop_
_entity_poly.entity_id
_entity_poly.type
_entity_poly.pdbx_seq_one_letter_code
_entity_poly.pdbx_strand_id
1 'polypeptide(L)'
;MAAVHGLIAGFGFGAYATIITFVLAPEVPGLIYAPLVGVCFGLGTMVMQVIFGAVFARFARLRKLSEDDVCYLGRATGGRTLYYGGMLFALVGLFILLFPAVEGLAVSTGNPIPNLDSIGIATVLVLAVVGGVGIWAMIKGLRELRAIDSGAYCHPAPTDARSPSR
;
A
#
# COMPACT_ATOMS: atom_id res chain seq x y z
N MET A 1 10.50 -9.74 -6.92
CA MET A 1 10.82 -8.73 -5.89
C MET A 1 9.59 -8.22 -5.14
N ALA A 2 8.46 -7.87 -5.78
CA ALA A 2 7.31 -7.26 -5.11
C ALA A 2 6.67 -8.10 -3.97
N ALA A 3 6.53 -9.42 -4.16
CA ALA A 3 6.00 -10.30 -3.10
C ALA A 3 6.92 -10.38 -1.88
N VAL A 4 8.24 -10.48 -2.10
CA VAL A 4 9.26 -10.47 -1.03
C VAL A 4 9.29 -9.12 -0.33
N HIS A 5 9.21 -8.02 -1.08
CA HIS A 5 9.16 -6.68 -0.52
C HIS A 5 7.90 -6.45 0.32
N GLY A 6 6.73 -6.88 -0.16
CA GLY A 6 5.48 -6.81 0.58
C GLY A 6 5.50 -7.66 1.85
N LEU A 7 6.08 -8.86 1.79
CA LEU A 7 6.25 -9.73 2.95
C LEU A 7 7.17 -9.09 4.00
N ILE A 8 8.35 -8.62 3.59
CA ILE A 8 9.32 -7.95 4.48
C ILE A 8 8.71 -6.67 5.07
N ALA A 9 8.04 -5.85 4.24
CA ALA A 9 7.36 -4.65 4.70
C ALA A 9 6.25 -4.95 5.71
N GLY A 10 5.54 -6.07 5.51
CA GLY A 10 4.54 -6.56 6.46
C GLY A 10 5.11 -6.85 7.83
N PHE A 11 6.29 -7.46 7.94
CA PHE A 11 6.93 -7.75 9.24
C PHE A 11 7.61 -6.54 9.90
N GLY A 12 7.21 -5.33 9.54
CA GLY A 12 7.69 -4.11 10.17
C GLY A 12 9.08 -3.72 9.71
N PHE A 13 9.40 -3.88 8.43
CA PHE A 13 10.57 -3.24 7.80
C PHE A 13 10.11 -2.08 6.91
N GLY A 14 10.79 -0.94 6.96
CA GLY A 14 10.40 0.29 6.23
C GLY A 14 9.74 1.34 7.14
N ALA A 15 9.02 2.31 6.58
CA ALA A 15 8.50 3.46 7.35
C ALA A 15 7.49 3.08 8.46
N TYR A 16 6.76 1.98 8.31
CA TYR A 16 5.87 1.48 9.37
C TYR A 16 6.64 0.85 10.55
N ALA A 17 7.89 0.40 10.35
CA ALA A 17 8.76 -0.11 11.41
C ALA A 17 8.93 0.92 12.54
N THR A 18 9.10 2.19 12.17
CA THR A 18 9.28 3.30 13.11
C THR A 18 8.10 3.43 14.06
N ILE A 19 6.86 3.28 13.57
CA ILE A 19 5.65 3.32 14.40
C ILE A 19 5.58 2.08 15.30
N ILE A 20 5.81 0.90 14.73
CA ILE A 20 5.76 -0.36 15.50
C ILE A 20 6.80 -0.36 16.62
N THR A 21 8.03 0.05 16.34
CA THR A 21 9.14 0.00 17.29
C THR A 21 9.13 1.13 18.32
N PHE A 22 8.83 2.36 17.92
CA PHE A 22 8.96 3.52 18.81
C PHE A 22 7.65 4.02 19.42
N VAL A 23 6.50 3.60 18.88
CA VAL A 23 5.19 4.03 19.38
C VAL A 23 4.43 2.86 19.98
N LEU A 24 4.31 1.73 19.27
CA LEU A 24 3.46 0.63 19.72
C LEU A 24 4.17 -0.37 20.65
N ALA A 25 5.43 -0.69 20.40
CA ALA A 25 6.20 -1.62 21.24
C ALA A 25 6.46 -1.11 22.68
N PRO A 26 6.59 0.20 22.96
CA PRO A 26 6.67 0.70 24.33
C PRO A 26 5.37 0.58 25.14
N GLU A 27 4.21 0.47 24.47
CA GLU A 27 2.89 0.41 25.13
C GLU A 27 2.52 -0.99 25.65
N VAL A 28 3.28 -2.03 25.29
CA VAL A 28 3.05 -3.39 25.81
C VAL A 28 3.80 -3.62 27.13
N PRO A 29 3.23 -4.42 28.06
CA PRO A 29 3.78 -4.58 29.40
C PRO A 29 5.04 -5.45 29.42
N GLY A 30 6.20 -4.84 29.12
CA GLY A 30 7.52 -5.45 29.26
C GLY A 30 8.15 -5.91 27.94
N LEU A 31 9.48 -6.04 27.97
CA LEU A 31 10.31 -6.26 26.78
C LEU A 31 10.00 -7.56 26.01
N ILE A 32 9.51 -8.59 26.70
CA ILE A 32 9.19 -9.90 26.09
C ILE A 32 8.00 -9.81 25.12
N TYR A 33 7.08 -8.87 25.34
CA TYR A 33 5.92 -8.69 24.47
C TYR A 33 6.17 -7.72 23.30
N ALA A 34 7.26 -6.93 23.34
CA ALA A 34 7.57 -5.98 22.26
C ALA A 34 7.65 -6.63 20.86
N PRO A 35 8.25 -7.83 20.68
CA PRO A 35 8.24 -8.52 19.39
C PRO A 35 6.83 -8.95 18.92
N LEU A 36 5.90 -9.18 19.84
CA LEU A 36 4.55 -9.67 19.51
C LEU A 36 3.79 -8.65 18.64
N VAL A 37 4.00 -7.35 18.88
CA VAL A 37 3.38 -6.28 18.09
C VAL A 37 3.77 -6.41 16.61
N GLY A 38 5.07 -6.57 16.33
CA GLY A 38 5.58 -6.75 14.97
C GLY A 38 5.10 -8.04 14.30
N VAL A 39 5.05 -9.14 15.05
CA VAL A 39 4.51 -10.43 14.55
C VAL A 39 3.04 -10.31 14.18
N CYS A 40 2.21 -9.73 15.05
CA CYS A 40 0.78 -9.55 14.78
C CYS A 40 0.54 -8.64 13.58
N PHE A 41 1.29 -7.54 13.46
CA PHE A 41 1.21 -6.64 12.30
C PHE A 41 1.63 -7.35 11.01
N GLY A 42 2.71 -8.14 11.04
CA GLY A 42 3.19 -8.93 9.90
C GLY A 42 2.23 -10.00 9.44
N LEU A 43 1.69 -10.79 10.37
CA LEU A 43 0.67 -11.79 10.06
C LEU A 43 -0.60 -11.16 9.50
N GLY A 44 -1.07 -10.07 10.11
CA GLY A 44 -2.22 -9.30 9.60
C GLY A 44 -1.98 -8.80 8.18
N THR A 45 -0.80 -8.23 7.91
CA THR A 45 -0.43 -7.75 6.58
C THR A 45 -0.35 -8.89 5.56
N MET A 46 0.23 -10.04 5.92
CA MET A 46 0.30 -11.21 5.05
C MET A 46 -1.10 -11.72 4.69
N VAL A 47 -2.00 -11.83 5.67
CA VAL A 47 -3.40 -12.24 5.46
C VAL A 47 -4.09 -11.29 4.48
N MET A 48 -3.95 -9.97 4.69
CA MET A 48 -4.54 -8.98 3.79
C MET A 48 -3.93 -9.04 2.39
N GLN A 49 -2.62 -9.23 2.25
CA GLN A 49 -1.97 -9.40 0.94
C GLN A 49 -2.49 -10.63 0.20
N VAL A 50 -2.71 -11.75 0.88
CA VAL A 50 -3.30 -12.95 0.29
C VAL A 50 -4.74 -12.66 -0.17
N ILE A 51 -5.56 -12.03 0.68
CA ILE A 51 -6.95 -11.69 0.34
C ILE A 51 -7.01 -10.72 -0.85
N PHE A 52 -6.33 -9.57 -0.77
CA PHE A 52 -6.34 -8.58 -1.85
C PHE A 52 -5.67 -9.11 -3.12
N GLY A 53 -4.61 -9.89 -3.00
CA GLY A 53 -3.97 -10.57 -4.13
C GLY A 53 -4.92 -11.53 -4.84
N ALA A 54 -5.68 -12.33 -4.08
CA ALA A 54 -6.70 -13.22 -4.64
C ALA A 54 -7.86 -12.45 -5.30
N VAL A 55 -8.34 -11.38 -4.66
CA VAL A 55 -9.38 -10.50 -5.22
C VAL A 55 -8.89 -9.86 -6.52
N PHE A 56 -7.67 -9.34 -6.55
CA PHE A 56 -7.07 -8.74 -7.75
C PHE A 56 -6.85 -9.77 -8.86
N ALA A 57 -6.36 -10.97 -8.53
CA ALA A 57 -6.20 -12.06 -9.50
C ALA A 57 -7.54 -12.46 -10.12
N ARG A 58 -8.59 -12.58 -9.31
CA ARG A 58 -9.95 -12.85 -9.80
C ARG A 58 -10.45 -11.72 -10.69
N PHE A 59 -10.25 -10.47 -10.28
CA PHE A 59 -10.61 -9.29 -11.07
C PHE A 59 -9.90 -9.28 -12.43
N ALA A 60 -8.58 -9.53 -12.47
CA ALA A 60 -7.80 -9.59 -13.69
C ALA A 60 -8.31 -10.67 -14.65
N ARG A 61 -8.64 -11.86 -14.13
CA ARG A 61 -9.24 -12.95 -14.92
C ARG A 61 -10.60 -12.58 -15.50
N LEU A 62 -11.47 -11.96 -14.69
CA LEU A 62 -12.79 -11.49 -15.15
C LEU A 62 -12.67 -10.44 -16.26
N ARG A 63 -11.60 -9.64 -16.22
CA ARG A 63 -11.29 -8.61 -17.20
C ARG A 63 -10.46 -9.12 -18.38
N LYS A 64 -10.11 -10.41 -18.41
CA LYS A 64 -9.30 -11.08 -19.44
C LYS A 64 -7.98 -10.35 -19.72
N LEU A 65 -7.33 -9.82 -18.68
CA LEU A 65 -6.05 -9.14 -18.79
C LEU A 65 -4.92 -10.15 -19.08
N SER A 66 -4.00 -9.78 -19.96
CA SER A 66 -2.76 -10.55 -20.19
C SER A 66 -1.79 -10.43 -19.01
N GLU A 67 -0.74 -11.25 -18.97
CA GLU A 67 0.28 -11.16 -17.93
C GLU A 67 1.01 -9.80 -17.94
N ASP A 68 1.29 -9.28 -19.14
CA ASP A 68 1.90 -7.96 -19.32
C ASP A 68 0.98 -6.83 -18.82
N ASP A 69 -0.32 -6.94 -19.08
CA ASP A 69 -1.32 -5.98 -18.57
C ASP A 69 -1.37 -5.99 -17.04
N VAL A 70 -1.36 -7.19 -16.43
CA VAL A 70 -1.37 -7.35 -14.98
C VAL A 70 -0.10 -6.76 -14.36
N CYS A 71 1.05 -6.99 -14.98
CA CYS A 71 2.33 -6.46 -14.54
C CYS A 71 2.39 -4.92 -14.64
N TYR A 72 1.95 -4.35 -15.78
CA TYR A 72 1.84 -2.90 -15.94
C TYR A 72 0.87 -2.30 -14.90
N LEU A 73 -0.33 -2.88 -14.80
CA LEU A 73 -1.37 -2.38 -13.90
C LEU A 73 -0.93 -2.39 -12.45
N GLY A 74 -0.28 -3.48 -12.00
CA GLY A 74 0.27 -3.57 -10.65
C GLY A 74 1.33 -2.50 -10.38
N ARG A 75 2.29 -2.30 -11.29
CA ARG A 75 3.34 -1.28 -11.17
C ARG A 75 2.77 0.14 -11.18
N ALA A 76 1.89 0.43 -12.13
CA ALA A 76 1.29 1.75 -12.31
C ALA A 76 0.39 2.12 -11.12
N THR A 77 -0.43 1.18 -10.65
CA THR A 77 -1.31 1.38 -9.48
C THR A 77 -0.49 1.55 -8.21
N GLY A 78 0.46 0.66 -7.94
CA GLY A 78 1.32 0.71 -6.75
C GLY A 78 2.16 1.99 -6.73
N GLY A 79 2.81 2.32 -7.84
CA GLY A 79 3.66 3.52 -7.94
C GLY A 79 2.88 4.82 -7.76
N ARG A 80 1.71 4.97 -8.39
CA ARG A 80 0.87 6.17 -8.23
C ARG A 80 0.30 6.28 -6.82
N THR A 81 -0.20 5.16 -6.27
CA THR A 81 -0.71 5.14 -4.89
C THR A 81 0.37 5.54 -3.90
N LEU A 82 1.59 5.01 -4.07
CA LEU A 82 2.71 5.35 -3.19
C LEU A 82 3.14 6.82 -3.33
N TYR A 83 3.24 7.32 -4.57
CA TYR A 83 3.67 8.69 -4.83
C TYR A 83 2.66 9.72 -4.31
N TYR A 84 1.41 9.65 -4.79
CA TYR A 84 0.37 10.61 -4.41
C TYR A 84 -0.12 10.38 -2.97
N GLY A 85 -0.16 9.13 -2.52
CA GLY A 85 -0.47 8.79 -1.13
C GLY A 85 0.58 9.33 -0.17
N GLY A 86 1.87 9.11 -0.47
CA GLY A 86 2.98 9.66 0.33
C GLY A 86 2.96 11.19 0.39
N MET A 87 2.67 11.85 -0.74
CA MET A 87 2.51 13.31 -0.76
C MET A 87 1.32 13.76 0.11
N LEU A 88 0.18 13.07 0.05
CA LEU A 88 -0.98 13.40 0.88
C LEU A 88 -0.68 13.20 2.37
N PHE A 89 0.02 12.11 2.74
CA PHE A 89 0.49 11.89 4.11
C PHE A 89 1.42 13.01 4.60
N ALA A 90 2.35 13.46 3.77
CA ALA A 90 3.26 14.56 4.13
C ALA A 90 2.50 15.88 4.33
N LEU A 91 1.57 16.20 3.44
CA LEU A 91 0.76 17.43 3.52
C LEU A 91 -0.15 17.42 4.75
N VAL A 92 -0.85 16.32 5.02
CA VAL A 92 -1.75 16.22 6.17
C VAL A 92 -0.96 16.15 7.48
N GLY A 93 0.16 15.45 7.52
CA GLY A 93 1.06 15.45 8.67
C GLY A 93 1.59 16.85 9.00
N LEU A 94 2.01 17.61 7.98
CA LEU A 94 2.41 19.01 8.16
C LEU A 94 1.24 19.88 8.63
N PHE A 95 0.04 19.66 8.09
CA PHE A 95 -1.15 20.39 8.50
C PHE A 95 -1.51 20.14 9.97
N ILE A 96 -1.49 18.88 10.44
CA ILE A 96 -1.74 18.54 11.84
C ILE A 96 -0.68 19.17 12.75
N LEU A 97 0.59 19.18 12.33
CA LEU A 97 1.67 19.81 13.08
C LEU A 97 1.45 21.32 13.27
N LEU A 98 0.90 22.00 12.26
CA LEU A 98 0.60 23.44 12.32
C LEU A 98 -0.72 23.75 13.04
N PHE A 99 -1.67 22.80 13.04
CA PHE A 99 -3.00 22.95 13.61
C PHE A 99 -3.36 21.72 14.47
N PRO A 100 -2.84 21.62 15.71
CA PRO A 100 -3.06 20.44 16.56
C PRO A 100 -4.53 20.28 17.01
N ALA A 101 -5.31 21.37 17.02
CA ALA A 101 -6.72 21.34 17.40
C ALA A 101 -7.58 20.42 16.51
N VAL A 102 -7.10 20.13 15.30
CA VAL A 102 -7.82 19.30 14.33
C VAL A 102 -7.70 17.81 14.70
N GLU A 103 -6.66 17.39 15.45
CA GLU A 103 -6.44 16.01 15.88
C GLU A 103 -7.57 15.48 16.79
N GLY A 104 -8.21 16.37 17.57
CA GLY A 104 -9.35 16.04 18.41
C GLY A 104 -10.67 15.80 17.65
N LEU A 105 -10.70 16.02 16.33
CA LEU A 105 -11.88 15.74 15.51
C LEU A 105 -11.98 14.24 15.23
N ALA A 106 -12.69 13.52 16.09
CA ALA A 106 -12.97 12.11 15.91
C ALA A 106 -14.43 11.78 16.28
N VAL A 107 -15.01 10.85 15.53
CA VAL A 107 -16.35 10.31 15.81
C VAL A 107 -16.21 8.99 16.54
N SER A 108 -16.76 8.86 17.75
CA SER A 108 -16.72 7.58 18.46
C SER A 108 -17.51 6.51 17.73
N THR A 109 -16.96 5.31 17.66
CA THR A 109 -17.62 4.14 17.07
C THR A 109 -18.41 3.32 18.10
N GLY A 110 -18.24 3.60 19.39
CA GLY A 110 -18.76 2.78 20.50
C GLY A 110 -18.02 1.46 20.72
N ASN A 111 -16.93 1.20 19.99
CA ASN A 111 -16.09 0.02 20.17
C ASN A 111 -15.06 0.28 21.29
N PRO A 112 -14.88 -0.60 22.29
CA PRO A 112 -13.89 -0.40 23.35
C PRO A 112 -12.44 -0.67 22.92
N ILE A 113 -12.22 -1.20 21.71
CA ILE A 113 -10.89 -1.56 21.24
C ILE A 113 -10.12 -0.29 20.79
N PRO A 114 -8.94 0.00 21.35
CA PRO A 114 -8.12 1.14 20.94
C PRO A 114 -7.82 1.13 19.43
N ASN A 115 -7.83 2.31 18.79
CA ASN A 115 -7.75 2.53 17.33
C ASN A 115 -8.97 2.08 16.52
N LEU A 116 -9.95 1.42 17.14
CA LEU A 116 -11.25 1.10 16.58
C LEU A 116 -12.37 1.85 17.28
N ASP A 117 -12.07 2.54 18.39
CA ASP A 117 -12.97 3.27 19.27
C ASP A 117 -13.42 4.63 18.72
N SER A 118 -12.68 5.14 17.73
CA SER A 118 -13.01 6.39 17.05
C SER A 118 -12.57 6.40 15.58
N ILE A 119 -13.31 7.15 14.77
CA ILE A 119 -12.96 7.49 13.39
C ILE A 119 -12.41 8.91 13.42
N GLY A 120 -11.09 9.02 13.46
CA GLY A 120 -10.36 10.28 13.41
C GLY A 120 -9.75 10.57 12.04
N ILE A 121 -8.98 11.65 11.98
CA ILE A 121 -8.31 12.11 10.75
C ILE A 121 -7.37 11.06 10.17
N ALA A 122 -6.63 10.34 11.02
CA ALA A 122 -5.74 9.27 10.57
C ALA A 122 -6.50 8.19 9.78
N THR A 123 -7.67 7.76 10.28
CA THR A 123 -8.54 6.79 9.61
C THR A 123 -9.05 7.32 8.28
N VAL A 124 -9.54 8.57 8.26
CA VAL A 124 -10.03 9.22 7.04
C VAL A 124 -8.91 9.35 6.00
N LEU A 125 -7.71 9.73 6.42
CA LEU A 125 -6.53 9.85 5.55
C LEU A 125 -6.17 8.51 4.92
N VAL A 126 -6.11 7.43 5.71
CA VAL A 126 -5.83 6.08 5.20
C VAL A 126 -6.89 5.65 4.19
N LEU A 127 -8.18 5.88 4.46
CA LEU A 127 -9.26 5.57 3.52
C LEU A 127 -9.18 6.41 2.25
N ALA A 128 -8.83 7.69 2.35
CA ALA A 128 -8.65 8.57 1.19
C ALA A 128 -7.47 8.13 0.31
N VAL A 129 -6.35 7.72 0.91
CA VAL A 129 -5.18 7.23 0.17
C VAL A 129 -5.45 5.85 -0.42
N VAL A 130 -5.75 4.85 0.40
CA VAL A 130 -5.86 3.46 -0.07
C VAL A 130 -7.12 3.25 -0.90
N GLY A 131 -8.24 3.79 -0.44
CA GLY A 131 -9.51 3.75 -1.16
C GLY A 131 -9.52 4.73 -2.32
N GLY A 132 -9.40 6.03 -2.05
CA GLY A 132 -9.52 7.07 -3.08
C GLY A 132 -8.40 7.02 -4.12
N VAL A 133 -7.16 7.30 -3.71
CA VAL A 133 -6.00 7.34 -4.62
C VAL A 133 -5.74 5.97 -5.24
N GLY A 134 -5.85 4.89 -4.46
CA GLY A 134 -5.67 3.52 -4.95
C GLY A 134 -6.67 3.12 -6.03
N ILE A 135 -7.98 3.36 -5.81
CA ILE A 135 -9.01 3.06 -6.81
C ILE A 135 -8.83 3.94 -8.04
N TRP A 136 -8.55 5.24 -7.87
CA TRP A 136 -8.28 6.14 -8.99
C TRP A 136 -7.09 5.66 -9.82
N ALA A 137 -5.98 5.29 -9.17
CA ALA A 137 -4.77 4.81 -9.83
C ALA A 137 -5.04 3.53 -10.64
N MET A 138 -5.84 2.61 -10.08
CA MET A 138 -6.28 1.39 -10.75
C MET A 138 -7.16 1.68 -11.98
N ILE A 139 -8.17 2.54 -11.83
CA ILE A 139 -9.06 2.93 -12.95
C ILE A 139 -8.26 3.60 -14.06
N LYS A 140 -7.33 4.50 -13.70
CA LYS A 140 -6.45 5.16 -14.65
C LYS A 140 -5.57 4.15 -15.39
N GLY A 141 -4.93 3.22 -14.67
CA GLY A 141 -4.13 2.16 -15.29
C GLY A 141 -4.95 1.29 -16.26
N LEU A 142 -6.18 0.94 -15.91
CA LEU A 142 -7.07 0.19 -16.80
C LEU A 142 -7.49 0.97 -18.05
N ARG A 143 -7.60 2.30 -17.97
CA ARG A 143 -7.88 3.15 -19.14
C ARG A 143 -6.66 3.25 -20.04
N GLU A 144 -5.47 3.36 -19.47
CA GLU A 144 -4.21 3.38 -20.21
C GLU A 144 -4.00 2.07 -20.96
N LEU A 145 -4.20 0.91 -20.33
CA LEU A 145 -4.12 -0.40 -21.00
C LEU A 145 -5.05 -0.55 -22.22
N ARG A 146 -6.16 0.19 -22.27
CA ARG A 146 -7.04 0.19 -23.46
C ARG A 146 -6.51 1.06 -24.60
N ALA A 147 -5.57 1.95 -24.31
CA ALA A 147 -5.03 2.95 -25.22
C ALA A 147 -3.61 2.61 -25.73
N ILE A 148 -2.90 1.66 -25.12
CA ILE A 148 -1.53 1.27 -25.47
C ILE A 148 -1.38 -0.24 -25.64
N ASP A 149 -0.40 -0.67 -26.42
CA ASP A 149 0.07 -2.06 -26.47
C ASP A 149 1.07 -2.31 -25.32
N SER A 150 0.65 -3.09 -24.33
CA SER A 150 1.32 -3.22 -23.02
C SER A 150 2.59 -4.08 -23.02
N GLY A 151 2.81 -4.89 -24.07
CA GLY A 151 3.84 -5.93 -24.11
C GLY A 151 5.28 -5.43 -23.91
N ALA A 152 5.57 -4.17 -24.26
CA ALA A 152 6.92 -3.58 -24.16
C ALA A 152 7.36 -3.21 -22.73
N TYR A 153 6.43 -3.14 -21.75
CA TYR A 153 6.73 -2.62 -20.41
C TYR A 153 7.21 -3.67 -19.41
N CYS A 154 6.85 -4.94 -19.62
CA CYS A 154 7.11 -6.02 -18.67
C CYS A 154 8.18 -7.00 -19.14
N HIS A 155 8.38 -7.10 -20.46
CA HIS A 155 9.58 -7.65 -21.06
C HIS A 155 10.41 -6.51 -21.65
N PRO A 156 11.53 -6.08 -21.01
CA PRO A 156 12.51 -5.32 -21.77
C PRO A 156 12.93 -6.22 -22.94
N ALA A 157 12.77 -5.73 -24.17
CA ALA A 157 13.32 -6.41 -25.33
C ALA A 157 14.77 -6.79 -24.99
N PRO A 158 15.22 -8.04 -25.29
CA PRO A 158 16.62 -8.36 -25.12
C PRO A 158 17.38 -7.26 -25.85
N THR A 159 18.21 -6.50 -25.11
CA THR A 159 19.08 -5.49 -25.69
C THR A 159 19.81 -6.19 -26.81
N ASP A 160 19.49 -5.81 -28.04
CA ASP A 160 20.06 -6.34 -29.27
C ASP A 160 21.59 -6.25 -29.12
N ALA A 161 22.19 -7.37 -28.75
CA ALA A 161 23.61 -7.56 -28.79
C ALA A 161 23.95 -7.78 -30.26
N ARG A 162 24.00 -6.67 -30.99
CA ARG A 162 24.67 -6.46 -32.27
C ARG A 162 24.64 -7.67 -33.20
N SER A 163 23.90 -7.55 -34.31
CA SER A 163 24.52 -7.98 -35.56
C SER A 163 25.80 -7.16 -35.80
N PRO A 164 26.90 -7.82 -36.20
CA PRO A 164 27.69 -7.25 -37.26
C PRO A 164 27.66 -8.19 -38.46
N SER A 165 27.29 -7.59 -39.58
CA SER A 165 27.63 -8.01 -40.92
C SER A 165 29.02 -8.65 -41.01
N ARG A 166 29.09 -9.90 -41.48
CA ARG A 166 29.86 -10.35 -42.64
C ARG A 166 29.62 -11.84 -42.89
#